data_AF-A0A6V7LEC5-F1
#
_entry.id   AF-A0A6V7LEC5-F1
#
_cell.length_a   1.000
_cell.length_b   1.000
_cell.length_c   1.000
_cell.angle_alpha   90.00
_cell.angle_beta   90.00
_cell.angle_gamma   90.00
#
_symmetry.space_group_name_H-M   'P 1'
#
loop_
_entity.id
_entity.type
_entity.pdbx_description
1 polymer ?
#
loop_
_entity_poly.entity_id
_entity_poly.type
_entity_poly.pdbx_seq_one_letter_code
_entity_poly.pdbx_strand_id
1 'polypeptide(L)'
;LQTFAIPGSIFLSILSGFLFPFPLALLLVCTCSAIGASLCYFLSSLLGRKLLFKYFPDKANQWSQTISKHKDNLLNYMLFLRMTPLLPNWFINLASPVIGVPLMPFAIGTFFGVAPPSFVAIQAGQTLNKLTSSSDAWSWSSILILCVFALLSLVPVLFKKNISKKFD
;
A
#
# COMPACT_ATOMS: atom_id res chain seq x y z
N LEU A 1 3.51 6.16 -9.48
CA LEU A 1 3.01 6.40 -8.10
C LEU A 1 4.10 6.22 -7.05
N GLN A 2 4.70 5.02 -6.94
CA GLN A 2 5.76 4.73 -5.94
C GLN A 2 6.96 5.69 -5.98
N THR A 3 7.45 6.05 -7.16
CA THR A 3 8.56 7.00 -7.34
C THR A 3 8.30 8.35 -6.69
N PHE A 4 7.06 8.83 -6.76
CA PHE A 4 6.62 10.12 -6.23
C PHE A 4 5.94 10.01 -4.86
N ALA A 5 6.06 8.85 -4.19
CA ALA A 5 5.43 8.62 -2.88
C ALA A 5 3.88 8.81 -2.87
N ILE A 6 3.22 8.75 -4.04
CA ILE A 6 1.79 8.98 -4.15
C ILE A 6 1.03 7.72 -3.70
N PRO A 7 0.15 7.80 -2.69
CA PRO A 7 -0.70 6.68 -2.29
C PRO A 7 -1.71 6.35 -3.39
N GLY A 8 -1.96 5.06 -3.63
CA GLY A 8 -2.89 4.60 -4.67
C GLY A 8 -2.44 3.37 -5.45
N SER A 9 -1.24 2.85 -5.17
CA SER A 9 -0.74 1.63 -5.81
C SER A 9 -1.64 0.41 -5.60
N ILE A 10 -2.39 0.36 -4.51
CA ILE A 10 -3.32 -0.75 -4.21
C ILE A 10 -4.42 -0.88 -5.27
N PHE A 11 -4.94 0.23 -5.80
CA PHE A 11 -5.95 0.21 -6.86
C PHE A 11 -5.39 -0.38 -8.15
N LEU A 12 -4.14 -0.06 -8.48
CA LEU A 12 -3.47 -0.63 -9.65
C LEU A 12 -3.19 -2.13 -9.46
N SER A 13 -2.88 -2.58 -8.24
CA SER A 13 -2.72 -4.01 -7.94
C SER A 13 -4.02 -4.78 -8.11
N ILE A 14 -5.15 -4.22 -7.65
CA ILE A 14 -6.49 -4.80 -7.87
C ILE A 14 -6.79 -4.85 -9.38
N LEU A 15 -6.57 -3.76 -10.10
CA LEU A 15 -6.79 -3.70 -11.54
C LEU A 15 -5.92 -4.73 -12.29
N SER A 16 -4.66 -4.89 -11.88
CA SER A 16 -3.76 -5.90 -12.46
C SER A 16 -4.30 -7.32 -12.24
N GLY A 17 -4.85 -7.62 -11.06
CA GLY A 17 -5.50 -8.91 -10.81
C GLY A 17 -6.80 -9.11 -11.58
N PHE A 18 -7.51 -8.05 -11.94
CA PHE A 18 -8.68 -8.12 -12.80
C PHE A 18 -8.31 -8.43 -14.27
N LEU A 19 -7.18 -7.89 -14.76
CA LEU A 19 -6.78 -7.97 -16.16
C LEU A 19 -5.89 -9.17 -16.50
N PHE A 20 -5.06 -9.64 -15.57
CA PHE A 20 -4.01 -10.63 -15.83
C PHE A 20 -4.16 -11.89 -14.96
N PRO A 21 -3.63 -13.04 -15.41
CA PRO A 21 -3.58 -14.25 -14.59
C PRO A 21 -2.70 -14.03 -13.35
N PHE A 22 -3.04 -14.73 -12.27
CA PHE A 22 -2.48 -14.52 -10.93
C PHE A 22 -0.93 -14.40 -10.89
N PRO A 23 -0.16 -15.38 -11.40
CA PRO A 23 1.31 -15.33 -11.31
C PRO A 23 1.90 -14.16 -12.10
N LEU A 24 1.31 -13.81 -13.25
CA LEU A 24 1.77 -12.69 -14.07
C LEU A 24 1.46 -11.35 -13.40
N ALA A 25 0.26 -11.20 -12.84
CA ALA A 25 -0.15 -10.00 -12.09
C ALA A 25 0.78 -9.77 -10.90
N LEU A 26 1.08 -10.83 -10.13
CA LEU A 26 1.93 -10.72 -8.94
C LEU A 26 3.36 -10.31 -9.32
N LEU A 27 3.94 -10.95 -10.33
CA LEU A 27 5.28 -10.63 -10.80
C LEU A 27 5.35 -9.18 -11.33
N LEU A 28 4.38 -8.76 -12.12
CA LEU A 28 4.28 -7.39 -12.63
C LEU A 28 4.18 -6.35 -11.50
N VAL A 29 3.31 -6.59 -10.51
CA VAL A 29 3.15 -5.66 -9.38
C VAL A 29 4.43 -5.59 -8.54
N CYS A 30 5.05 -6.74 -8.24
CA CYS A 30 6.29 -6.77 -7.45
C CYS A 30 7.45 -6.11 -8.18
N THR A 31 7.65 -6.40 -9.47
CA THR A 31 8.71 -5.75 -10.28
C THR A 31 8.48 -4.25 -10.42
N CYS A 32 7.26 -3.82 -10.76
CA CYS A 32 6.91 -2.41 -10.89
C CYS A 32 7.09 -1.66 -9.56
N SER A 33 6.69 -2.28 -8.45
CA SER A 33 6.89 -1.75 -7.09
C SER A 33 8.37 -1.62 -6.75
N ALA A 34 9.18 -2.64 -7.02
CA ALA A 34 10.62 -2.62 -6.74
C ALA A 34 11.35 -1.54 -7.56
N ILE A 35 11.02 -1.41 -8.85
CA ILE A 35 11.59 -0.36 -9.72
C ILE A 35 11.14 1.03 -9.25
N GLY A 36 9.84 1.21 -8.99
CA GLY A 36 9.30 2.48 -8.53
C GLY A 36 9.87 2.93 -7.18
N ALA A 37 10.02 2.00 -6.23
CA ALA A 37 10.65 2.24 -4.94
C ALA A 37 12.15 2.57 -5.09
N SER A 38 12.86 1.89 -6.00
CA SER A 38 14.28 2.16 -6.27
C SER A 38 14.47 3.57 -6.84
N LEU A 39 13.61 4.01 -7.76
CA LEU A 39 13.63 5.38 -8.26
C LEU A 39 13.33 6.41 -7.16
N CYS A 40 12.38 6.12 -6.27
CA CYS A 40 12.10 6.95 -5.10
C CYS A 40 13.32 7.03 -4.18
N TYR A 41 13.99 5.89 -3.94
CA TYR A 41 15.21 5.80 -3.17
C TYR A 41 16.32 6.69 -3.77
N PHE A 42 16.52 6.66 -5.08
CA PHE A 42 17.52 7.50 -5.75
C PHE A 42 17.19 8.99 -5.61
N LEU A 43 15.92 9.36 -5.82
CA LEU A 43 15.47 10.75 -5.67
C LEU A 43 15.67 11.26 -4.24
N SER A 44 15.30 10.44 -3.25
CA SER A 44 15.52 10.72 -1.83
C SER A 44 16.99 10.76 -1.46
N SER A 45 17.82 9.86 -2.00
CA SER A 45 19.27 9.86 -1.76
C SER A 45 19.91 11.17 -2.24
N LEU A 46 19.42 11.74 -3.35
CA LEU A 46 19.97 12.98 -3.92
C LEU A 46 19.65 14.20 -3.06
N LEU A 47 18.42 14.27 -2.53
CA LEU A 47 17.89 15.41 -1.78
C LEU A 47 18.03 15.22 -0.27
N GLY A 48 17.48 14.13 0.26
CA GLY A 48 17.35 13.82 1.67
C GLY A 48 18.68 13.63 2.39
N ARG A 49 19.66 12.98 1.76
CA ARG A 49 20.99 12.79 2.39
C ARG A 49 21.70 14.13 2.60
N LYS A 50 21.69 15.02 1.60
CA LYS A 50 22.30 16.36 1.71
C LYS A 50 21.61 17.22 2.77
N LEU A 51 20.27 17.19 2.84
CA LEU A 51 19.51 17.89 3.87
C LEU A 51 19.80 17.36 5.27
N LEU A 52 19.81 16.04 5.46
CA LEU A 52 20.02 15.44 6.78
C LEU A 52 21.42 15.75 7.32
N PHE A 53 22.46 15.62 6.49
CA PHE A 53 23.83 15.96 6.89
C PHE A 53 24.02 17.46 7.16
N LYS A 54 23.22 18.34 6.53
CA LYS A 54 23.28 19.79 6.76
C LYS A 54 22.61 20.21 8.07
N TYR A 55 21.45 19.64 8.40
CA TYR A 55 20.66 20.05 9.57
C TYR A 55 20.92 19.19 10.81
N PHE A 56 21.25 17.91 10.66
CA PHE A 56 21.41 16.95 11.77
C PHE A 56 22.57 15.95 11.54
N PRO A 57 23.83 16.43 11.46
CA PRO A 57 24.98 15.59 11.14
C PRO A 57 25.25 14.47 12.18
N ASP A 58 25.06 14.75 13.47
CA ASP A 58 25.35 13.78 14.53
C ASP A 58 24.39 12.59 14.50
N LYS A 59 23.09 12.85 14.28
CA LYS A 59 22.07 11.78 14.15
C LYS A 59 22.28 10.97 12.88
N ALA A 60 22.65 11.62 11.78
CA ALA A 60 22.96 10.95 10.52
C ALA A 60 24.11 9.92 10.69
N ASN A 61 25.17 10.32 11.39
CA ASN A 61 26.30 9.45 11.67
C ASN A 61 25.93 8.30 12.61
N GLN A 62 25.18 8.57 13.68
CA GLN A 62 24.70 7.52 14.60
C GLN A 62 23.86 6.46 13.88
N TRP A 63 22.90 6.88 13.05
CA TRP A 63 22.05 5.95 12.31
C TRP A 63 22.84 5.12 11.30
N SER A 64 23.74 5.76 10.54
CA SER A 64 24.64 5.08 9.62
C SER A 64 25.52 4.02 10.31
N GLN A 65 26.02 4.32 11.51
CA GLN A 65 26.79 3.37 12.33
C GLN A 65 25.92 2.20 12.81
N THR A 66 24.70 2.46 13.28
CA THR A 66 23.76 1.41 13.70
C THR A 66 23.39 0.47 12.55
N ILE A 67 23.16 1.02 11.36
CA ILE A 67 22.91 0.24 10.13
C ILE A 67 24.14 -0.59 9.79
N SER A 68 25.34 -0.01 9.90
CA SER A 68 26.59 -0.72 9.62
C SER A 68 26.81 -1.91 10.54
N LYS A 69 26.39 -1.82 11.81
CA LYS A 69 26.45 -2.93 12.78
C LYS A 69 25.45 -4.06 12.50
N HIS A 70 24.34 -3.78 11.83
CA HIS A 70 23.28 -4.75 11.55
C HIS A 70 23.16 -5.09 10.06
N LYS A 71 24.23 -4.86 9.27
CA LYS A 71 24.23 -5.02 7.81
C LYS A 71 23.72 -6.38 7.33
N ASP A 72 24.10 -7.44 8.03
CA ASP A 72 23.77 -8.82 7.66
C ASP A 72 22.27 -9.12 7.76
N ASN A 73 21.54 -8.39 8.61
CA ASN A 73 20.11 -8.59 8.85
C ASN A 73 19.22 -7.53 8.16
N LEU A 74 19.80 -6.57 7.42
CA LEU A 74 19.04 -5.47 6.81
C LEU A 74 17.93 -5.94 5.87
N LEU A 75 18.19 -7.00 5.11
CA LEU A 75 17.19 -7.57 4.21
C LEU A 75 15.98 -8.09 5.02
N ASN A 76 16.23 -8.82 6.10
CA ASN A 76 15.17 -9.36 6.98
C ASN A 76 14.36 -8.23 7.63
N TYR A 77 15.02 -7.16 8.08
CA TYR A 77 14.33 -5.97 8.59
C TYR A 77 13.46 -5.31 7.51
N MET A 78 13.96 -5.16 6.28
CA MET A 78 13.19 -4.58 5.18
C MET A 78 11.99 -5.45 4.80
N LEU A 79 12.15 -6.77 4.78
CA LEU A 79 11.04 -7.70 4.55
C LEU A 79 9.99 -7.56 5.64
N PHE A 80 10.39 -7.63 6.91
CA PHE A 80 9.47 -7.51 8.03
C PHE A 80 8.69 -6.19 7.97
N LEU A 81 9.37 -5.07 7.76
CA LEU A 81 8.75 -3.75 7.72
C LEU A 81 7.80 -3.54 6.52
N ARG A 82 7.98 -4.28 5.42
CA ARG A 82 7.15 -4.14 4.22
C ARG A 82 6.03 -5.15 4.15
N MET A 83 6.24 -6.35 4.71
CA MET A 83 5.19 -7.34 4.88
C MET A 83 4.19 -6.89 5.94
N THR A 84 4.69 -6.28 7.02
CA THR A 84 3.82 -5.67 8.03
C THR A 84 3.39 -4.27 7.59
N PRO A 85 2.11 -3.90 7.69
CA PRO A 85 1.62 -2.58 7.30
C PRO A 85 1.94 -1.49 8.35
N LEU A 86 2.96 -1.68 9.18
CA LEU A 86 3.31 -0.78 10.29
C LEU A 86 3.72 0.60 9.80
N LEU A 87 4.50 0.65 8.72
CA LEU A 87 5.00 1.89 8.12
C LEU A 87 4.50 2.03 6.68
N PRO A 88 4.08 3.23 6.26
CA PRO A 88 3.73 3.47 4.87
C PRO A 88 4.91 3.22 3.93
N ASN A 89 4.65 2.62 2.76
CA ASN A 89 5.71 2.36 1.77
C ASN A 89 6.48 3.61 1.34
N TRP A 90 5.81 4.77 1.24
CA TRP A 90 6.48 6.03 0.91
C TRP A 90 7.51 6.42 1.95
N PHE A 91 7.21 6.18 3.23
CA PHE A 91 8.08 6.54 4.34
C PHE A 91 9.34 5.69 4.31
N ILE A 92 9.19 4.38 4.11
CA ILE A 92 10.33 3.46 3.97
C ILE A 92 11.20 3.87 2.77
N ASN A 93 10.59 4.13 1.61
CA ASN A 93 11.31 4.53 0.40
C ASN A 93 12.11 5.83 0.59
N LEU A 94 11.58 6.80 1.34
CA LEU A 94 12.24 8.06 1.63
C LEU A 94 13.31 7.92 2.73
N ALA A 95 13.02 7.18 3.80
CA ALA A 95 13.87 7.05 4.96
C ALA A 95 15.08 6.13 4.72
N SER A 96 14.92 5.01 3.98
CA SER A 96 15.98 4.04 3.71
C SER A 96 17.31 4.64 3.20
N PRO A 97 17.34 5.53 2.20
CA PRO A 97 18.59 6.15 1.75
C PRO A 97 19.16 7.15 2.75
N VAL A 98 18.29 7.77 3.56
CA VAL A 98 18.65 8.78 4.56
C VAL A 98 19.35 8.13 5.77
N ILE A 99 18.89 6.94 6.17
CA ILE A 99 19.51 6.13 7.25
C ILE A 99 20.69 5.28 6.75
N GLY A 100 20.94 5.22 5.43
CA GLY A 100 22.09 4.55 4.84
C GLY A 100 21.91 3.06 4.52
N VAL A 101 20.67 2.59 4.32
CA VAL A 101 20.41 1.21 3.85
C VAL A 101 20.94 1.05 2.42
N PRO A 102 21.67 -0.02 2.08
CA PRO A 102 22.14 -0.23 0.72
C PRO A 102 20.99 -0.54 -0.25
N LEU A 103 21.15 -0.16 -1.53
CA LEU A 103 20.11 -0.33 -2.55
C LEU A 103 19.70 -1.79 -2.76
N MET A 104 20.65 -2.73 -2.73
CA MET A 104 20.38 -4.15 -3.02
C MET A 104 19.41 -4.81 -2.02
N PRO A 105 19.66 -4.79 -0.70
CA PRO A 105 18.70 -5.32 0.27
C PRO A 105 17.39 -4.53 0.30
N PHE A 106 17.41 -3.24 -0.03
CA PHE A 106 16.20 -2.44 -0.18
C PHE A 106 15.35 -2.91 -1.37
N ALA A 107 15.94 -3.09 -2.55
CA ALA A 107 15.23 -3.49 -3.76
C ALA A 107 14.69 -4.92 -3.65
N ILE A 108 15.52 -5.87 -3.17
CA ILE A 108 15.11 -7.25 -2.93
C ILE A 108 14.03 -7.31 -1.84
N GLY A 109 14.26 -6.63 -0.72
CA GLY A 109 13.29 -6.54 0.37
C GLY A 109 11.96 -5.92 -0.08
N THR A 110 11.98 -4.98 -1.02
CA THR A 110 10.77 -4.42 -1.63
C THR A 110 10.05 -5.44 -2.50
N PHE A 111 10.80 -6.12 -3.37
CA PHE A 111 10.24 -7.09 -4.31
C PHE A 111 9.48 -8.20 -3.58
N PHE A 112 10.08 -8.79 -2.55
CA PHE A 112 9.47 -9.86 -1.77
C PHE A 112 8.52 -9.34 -0.68
N GLY A 113 8.84 -8.21 -0.05
CA GLY A 113 8.02 -7.65 1.03
C GLY A 113 6.67 -7.12 0.58
N VAL A 114 6.56 -6.69 -0.69
CA VAL A 114 5.29 -6.22 -1.28
C VAL A 114 4.44 -7.38 -1.81
N ALA A 115 4.98 -8.60 -1.89
CA ALA A 115 4.25 -9.76 -2.41
C ALA A 115 3.02 -10.12 -1.55
N PRO A 116 3.08 -10.24 -0.21
CA PRO A 116 1.90 -10.56 0.59
C PRO A 116 0.73 -9.55 0.47
N PRO A 117 0.93 -8.22 0.60
CA PRO A 117 -0.18 -7.29 0.41
C PRO A 117 -0.66 -7.26 -1.05
N SER A 118 0.23 -7.46 -2.03
CA SER A 118 -0.15 -7.55 -3.44
C SER A 118 -0.97 -8.80 -3.75
N PHE A 119 -0.66 -9.92 -3.11
CA PHE A 119 -1.43 -11.17 -3.22
C PHE A 119 -2.90 -10.91 -2.88
N VAL A 120 -3.16 -10.27 -1.74
CA VAL A 120 -4.52 -9.95 -1.28
C VAL A 120 -5.24 -9.01 -2.27
N ALA A 121 -4.55 -7.96 -2.73
CA ALA A 121 -5.11 -7.02 -3.68
C ALA A 121 -5.44 -7.66 -5.05
N ILE A 122 -4.53 -8.47 -5.57
CA ILE A 122 -4.71 -9.19 -6.84
C ILE A 122 -5.85 -10.21 -6.71
N GLN A 123 -5.92 -10.91 -5.58
CA GLN A 123 -7.00 -11.87 -5.32
C GLN A 123 -8.37 -11.17 -5.31
N ALA A 124 -8.46 -9.99 -4.69
CA ALA A 124 -9.67 -9.17 -4.74
C ALA A 124 -10.04 -8.77 -6.18
N GLY A 125 -9.06 -8.39 -7.00
CA GLY A 125 -9.24 -8.08 -8.42
C GLY A 125 -9.77 -9.27 -9.24
N GLN A 126 -9.28 -10.47 -8.96
CA GLN A 126 -9.76 -11.70 -9.60
C GLN A 126 -11.18 -12.07 -9.17
N THR A 127 -11.49 -11.91 -7.89
CA THR A 127 -12.86 -12.12 -7.40
C THR A 127 -13.80 -11.15 -8.08
N LEU A 128 -13.41 -9.87 -8.23
CA LEU A 128 -14.19 -8.88 -8.96
C LEU A 128 -14.38 -9.28 -10.43
N ASN A 129 -13.34 -9.80 -11.10
CA ASN A 129 -13.44 -10.29 -12.47
C ASN A 129 -14.42 -11.47 -12.61
N LYS A 130 -14.37 -12.44 -11.69
CA LYS A 130 -15.31 -13.57 -11.65
C LYS A 130 -16.75 -13.11 -11.42
N LEU A 131 -16.95 -12.16 -10.50
CA LEU A 131 -18.27 -11.60 -10.22
C LEU A 131 -18.84 -10.89 -11.44
N THR A 132 -18.04 -10.10 -12.17
CA THR A 132 -18.48 -9.39 -13.37
C THR A 132 -18.72 -10.32 -14.57
N SER A 133 -17.92 -11.39 -14.71
CA SER A 133 -18.02 -12.32 -15.84
C SER A 133 -19.13 -13.35 -15.67
N SER A 134 -19.55 -13.61 -14.44
CA SER A 134 -20.75 -14.41 -14.15
C SER A 134 -21.97 -13.54 -14.47
N SER A 135 -22.89 -14.05 -15.28
CA SER A 135 -24.16 -13.39 -15.63
C SER A 135 -25.02 -12.96 -14.42
N ASP A 136 -24.62 -13.32 -13.21
CA ASP A 136 -25.25 -12.96 -11.93
C ASP A 136 -24.74 -11.65 -11.30
N ALA A 137 -23.77 -10.95 -11.92
CA ALA A 137 -23.30 -9.64 -11.44
C ALA A 137 -24.44 -8.62 -11.28
N TRP A 138 -25.44 -8.75 -12.14
CA TRP A 138 -26.71 -8.00 -12.13
C TRP A 138 -27.86 -8.87 -11.60
N SER A 139 -27.66 -9.54 -10.46
CA SER A 139 -28.79 -10.19 -9.80
C SER A 139 -29.74 -9.13 -9.22
N TRP A 140 -31.04 -9.27 -9.51
CA TRP A 140 -32.09 -8.45 -8.89
C TRP A 140 -32.01 -8.45 -7.35
N SER A 141 -31.45 -9.51 -6.77
CA SER A 141 -31.18 -9.64 -5.33
C SER A 141 -30.16 -8.61 -4.82
N SER A 142 -29.09 -8.34 -5.57
CA SER A 142 -28.08 -7.34 -5.19
C SER A 142 -28.66 -5.92 -5.16
N ILE A 143 -29.52 -5.60 -6.13
CA ILE A 143 -30.24 -4.32 -6.21
C ILE A 143 -31.25 -4.21 -5.07
N LEU A 144 -32.01 -5.28 -4.78
CA LEU A 144 -32.94 -5.33 -3.65
C LEU A 144 -32.24 -5.11 -2.31
N ILE A 145 -31.10 -5.77 -2.08
CA ILE A 145 -30.31 -5.62 -0.86
C ILE A 145 -29.82 -4.18 -0.71
N LEU A 146 -29.31 -3.57 -1.78
CA LEU A 146 -28.90 -2.16 -1.77
C LEU A 146 -30.07 -1.21 -1.48
N CYS A 147 -31.26 -1.46 -2.05
CA CYS A 147 -32.47 -0.71 -1.74
C CYS A 147 -32.89 -0.88 -0.28
N VAL A 148 -32.81 -2.09 0.29
CA VAL A 148 -33.12 -2.35 1.71
C VAL A 148 -32.14 -1.60 2.62
N PHE A 149 -30.84 -1.61 2.33
CA PHE A 149 -29.87 -0.83 3.09
C PHE A 149 -30.10 0.68 2.98
N ALA A 150 -30.47 1.17 1.80
CA ALA A 150 -30.83 2.57 1.60
C ALA A 150 -32.09 2.96 2.40
N LEU A 151 -33.09 2.09 2.48
CA LEU A 151 -34.29 2.30 3.30
C LEU A 151 -34.00 2.21 4.80
N LEU A 152 -33.17 1.26 5.23
CA LEU A 152 -32.70 1.14 6.62
C LEU A 152 -31.94 2.39 7.08
N SER A 153 -31.12 2.97 6.21
CA SER A 153 -30.44 4.25 6.44
C SER A 153 -31.42 5.42 6.68
N LEU A 154 -32.63 5.37 6.11
CA LEU A 154 -33.67 6.39 6.29
C LEU A 154 -34.47 6.23 7.59
N VAL A 155 -34.48 5.05 8.21
CA VAL A 155 -35.16 4.78 9.50
C VAL A 155 -34.79 5.80 10.58
N PRO A 156 -33.50 6.06 10.90
CA PRO A 156 -33.15 7.04 11.92
C PRO A 156 -33.59 8.47 11.57
N VAL A 157 -33.66 8.84 10.29
CA VAL A 157 -34.12 10.16 9.84
C VAL A 157 -35.62 10.33 10.07
N LEU A 158 -36.41 9.29 9.80
CA LEU A 158 -37.86 9.28 10.03
C LEU A 158 -38.20 9.27 11.53
N PHE A 159 -37.49 8.47 12.33
CA PHE A 159 -37.67 8.45 13.79
C PHE A 159 -37.27 9.77 14.46
N LYS A 160 -36.22 10.44 13.98
CA LYS A 160 -35.82 11.77 14.50
C LYS A 160 -36.92 12.81 14.32
N LYS A 161 -37.68 12.75 13.22
CA LYS A 161 -38.79 13.67 12.92
C LYS A 161 -40.00 13.45 13.84
N ASN A 162 -40.23 12.22 14.29
CA ASN A 162 -41.33 11.88 15.21
C ASN A 162 -41.01 12.17 16.68
N ILE A 163 -39.73 12.08 17.09
CA ILE A 163 -39.33 12.42 18.46
C ILE A 163 -39.32 13.95 18.67
N SER A 164 -38.90 14.73 17.67
CA SER A 164 -38.94 16.20 17.74
C SER A 164 -40.38 16.76 17.83
N LYS A 165 -41.35 16.10 17.19
CA LYS A 165 -42.78 16.49 17.26
C LYS A 165 -43.48 16.10 18.56
N LYS A 166 -42.84 15.31 19.42
CA LYS A 166 -43.42 14.84 20.70
C LYS A 166 -42.90 15.64 21.90
N PHE A 167 -42.00 16.59 21.68
CA PHE A 167 -41.39 17.45 22.70
C PHE A 167 -41.65 18.95 22.49
N ASP A 168 -42.45 19.32 21.49
CA ASP A 168 -43.13 20.63 21.35
C ASP A 168 -44.62 20.44 21.64
#